data_AF-A0A3M1DWV7-F1
#
_entry.id   AF-A0A3M1DWV7-F1
#
_cell.length_a   1.000
_cell.length_b   1.000
_cell.length_c   1.000
_cell.angle_alpha   90.00
_cell.angle_beta   90.00
_cell.angle_gamma   90.00
#
_symmetry.space_group_name_H-M   'P 1'
#
loop_
_entity.id
_entity.type
_entity.pdbx_description
1 polymer ?
#
loop_
_entity_poly.entity_id
_entity_poly.type
_entity_poly.pdbx_seq_one_letter_code
_entity_poly.pdbx_strand_id
1 'polypeptide(L)'
;MLTLQHRSGAFLTAFTPEGSIEAQEYYPGEALLALAEHYRLQPDGRILDAFDRAFSFYRQYYEEHPSPAFVSWQAQAFALMARLTKRTDFARYVFALTDDLAEKQLTPGNCRWPELWGGVAAYAEGRAGVATAAYLEAFADALELARFLNDAERVERYEEVVRRAARFVMQLQVRPEEAYFIRSPQDAVGGIRTSLTLNLLRIDHCQHALVGLLKARRALFPDIPTAARAR
;
A
#
# COMPACT_ATOMS: atom_id res chain seq x y z
N MET A 1 -11.90 -8.50 -16.01
CA MET A 1 -10.63 -7.74 -15.88
C MET A 1 -9.70 -8.00 -17.04
N LEU A 2 -9.33 -9.24 -17.36
CA LEU A 2 -8.41 -9.53 -18.49
C LEU A 2 -8.89 -8.97 -19.85
N THR A 3 -10.20 -8.98 -20.10
CA THR A 3 -10.81 -8.41 -21.33
C THR A 3 -10.72 -6.89 -21.44
N LEU A 4 -10.37 -6.21 -20.34
CA LEU A 4 -10.20 -4.76 -20.27
C LEU A 4 -8.72 -4.36 -20.33
N GLN A 5 -7.79 -5.29 -20.58
CA GLN A 5 -6.39 -4.94 -20.81
C GLN A 5 -6.17 -4.62 -22.29
N HIS A 6 -5.70 -3.40 -22.56
CA HIS A 6 -5.31 -2.96 -23.89
C HIS A 6 -4.02 -3.66 -24.35
N ARG A 7 -3.77 -3.68 -25.66
CA ARG A 7 -2.57 -4.32 -26.25
C ARG A 7 -1.25 -3.72 -25.76
N SER A 8 -1.27 -2.45 -25.35
CA SER A 8 -0.10 -1.79 -24.75
C SER A 8 0.26 -2.31 -23.36
N GLY A 9 -0.65 -3.04 -22.70
CA GLY A 9 -0.50 -3.50 -21.31
C GLY A 9 -1.26 -2.66 -20.28
N ALA A 10 -1.70 -1.46 -20.67
CA ALA A 10 -2.57 -0.62 -19.86
C ALA A 10 -3.94 -1.26 -19.64
N PHE A 11 -4.54 -1.06 -18.48
CA PHE A 11 -5.93 -1.41 -18.22
C PHE A 11 -6.84 -0.24 -18.58
N LEU A 12 -7.94 -0.55 -19.28
CA LEU A 12 -9.02 0.38 -19.54
C LEU A 12 -9.77 0.64 -18.23
N THR A 13 -10.01 1.91 -17.93
CA THR A 13 -10.61 2.37 -16.67
C THR A 13 -12.03 2.88 -16.84
N ALA A 14 -12.51 2.98 -18.08
CA ALA A 14 -13.89 3.26 -18.41
C ALA A 14 -14.57 2.03 -19.03
N PHE A 15 -15.88 1.89 -18.80
CA PHE A 15 -16.68 0.86 -19.46
C PHE A 15 -16.80 1.17 -20.96
N THR A 16 -16.85 0.14 -21.79
CA THR A 16 -17.05 0.31 -23.23
C THR A 16 -18.37 1.05 -23.51
N PRO A 17 -18.42 1.98 -24.48
CA PRO A 17 -17.49 2.12 -25.60
C PRO A 17 -16.36 3.15 -25.41
N GLU A 18 -16.31 3.87 -24.28
CA GLU A 18 -15.39 5.02 -24.11
C GLU A 18 -13.91 4.62 -24.14
N GLY A 19 -13.58 3.42 -23.67
CA GLY A 19 -12.24 2.84 -23.84
C GLY A 19 -11.10 3.73 -23.30
N SER A 20 -11.39 4.57 -22.32
CA SER A 20 -10.43 5.51 -21.76
C SER A 20 -9.32 4.79 -21.00
N ILE A 21 -8.10 5.31 -21.15
CA ILE A 21 -6.91 4.95 -20.38
C ILE A 21 -6.59 6.02 -19.34
N GLU A 22 -7.52 6.90 -18.97
CA GLU A 22 -7.33 7.85 -17.88
C GLU A 22 -7.30 7.14 -16.50
N ALA A 23 -7.03 7.87 -15.42
CA ALA A 23 -7.08 7.35 -14.04
C ALA A 23 -6.24 6.08 -13.79
N GLN A 24 -5.08 5.97 -14.45
CA GLN A 24 -4.16 4.84 -14.31
C GLN A 24 -3.52 4.72 -12.92
N GLU A 25 -3.68 5.75 -12.10
CA GLU A 25 -3.12 5.87 -10.75
C GLU A 25 -3.79 4.94 -9.73
N TYR A 26 -5.05 4.54 -9.94
CA TYR A 26 -5.82 3.81 -8.93
C TYR A 26 -6.30 2.46 -9.47
N TYR A 27 -7.23 2.48 -10.44
CA TYR A 27 -8.01 1.30 -10.83
C TYR A 27 -7.19 0.15 -11.42
N PRO A 28 -6.12 0.38 -12.21
CA PRO A 28 -5.33 -0.74 -12.72
C PRO A 28 -4.64 -1.54 -11.63
N GLY A 29 -4.15 -0.87 -10.58
CA GLY A 29 -3.49 -1.54 -9.47
C GLY A 29 -4.46 -2.42 -8.69
N GLU A 30 -5.70 -1.94 -8.44
CA GLU A 30 -6.77 -2.74 -7.84
C GLU A 30 -7.13 -3.96 -8.69
N ALA A 31 -7.25 -3.77 -10.01
CA ALA A 31 -7.53 -4.86 -10.95
C ALA A 31 -6.40 -5.90 -10.96
N LEU A 32 -5.15 -5.45 -10.96
CA LEU A 32 -3.98 -6.33 -10.87
C LEU A 32 -3.94 -7.07 -9.53
N LEU A 33 -4.25 -6.43 -8.41
CA LEU A 33 -4.30 -7.08 -7.11
C LEU A 33 -5.37 -8.18 -7.08
N ALA A 34 -6.56 -7.91 -7.61
CA ALA A 34 -7.61 -8.91 -7.75
C ALA A 34 -7.19 -10.09 -8.65
N LEU A 35 -6.47 -9.83 -9.75
CA LEU A 35 -5.92 -10.87 -10.62
C LEU A 35 -4.82 -11.69 -9.91
N ALA A 36 -3.95 -11.06 -9.13
CA ALA A 36 -2.91 -11.73 -8.35
C ALA A 36 -3.53 -12.66 -7.29
N GLU A 37 -4.58 -12.20 -6.61
CA GLU A 37 -5.34 -13.03 -5.66
C GLU A 37 -6.03 -14.22 -6.36
N HIS A 38 -6.59 -14.01 -7.56
CA HIS A 38 -7.10 -15.13 -8.36
C HIS A 38 -5.99 -16.12 -8.73
N TYR A 39 -4.84 -15.63 -9.20
CA TYR A 39 -3.69 -16.48 -9.55
C TYR A 39 -3.19 -17.29 -8.35
N ARG A 40 -3.21 -16.72 -7.13
CA ARG A 40 -2.87 -17.42 -5.88
C ARG A 40 -3.78 -18.61 -5.62
N LEU A 41 -5.08 -18.46 -5.88
CA LEU A 41 -6.08 -19.52 -5.65
C LEU A 41 -6.07 -20.55 -6.79
N GLN A 42 -5.92 -20.08 -8.02
CA GLN A 42 -5.95 -20.88 -9.23
C GLN A 42 -4.95 -20.30 -10.25
N PRO A 43 -3.73 -20.85 -10.32
CA PRO A 43 -2.73 -20.38 -11.26
C PRO A 43 -3.20 -20.49 -12.72
N ASP A 44 -3.11 -19.38 -13.45
CA ASP A 44 -3.51 -19.27 -14.85
C ASP A 44 -2.45 -18.47 -15.63
N GLY A 45 -1.89 -19.09 -16.67
CA GLY A 45 -0.86 -18.46 -17.52
C GLY A 45 -1.33 -17.13 -18.15
N ARG A 46 -2.64 -17.00 -18.44
CA ARG A 46 -3.19 -15.76 -19.01
C ARG A 46 -3.08 -14.57 -18.06
N ILE A 47 -3.10 -14.82 -16.75
CA ILE A 47 -2.91 -13.78 -15.74
C ILE A 47 -1.44 -13.38 -15.68
N LEU A 48 -0.52 -14.35 -15.72
CA LEU A 48 0.91 -14.05 -15.77
C LEU A 48 1.26 -13.23 -17.03
N ASP A 49 0.73 -13.61 -18.19
CA ASP A 49 0.90 -12.83 -19.42
C ASP A 49 0.35 -11.40 -19.29
N ALA A 50 -0.76 -11.23 -18.56
CA ALA A 50 -1.32 -9.91 -18.28
C ALA A 50 -0.41 -9.09 -17.36
N PHE A 51 0.21 -9.71 -16.35
CA PHE A 51 1.21 -9.08 -15.50
C PHE A 51 2.47 -8.70 -16.27
N ASP A 52 2.95 -9.51 -17.20
CA ASP A 52 4.11 -9.17 -18.02
C ASP A 52 3.84 -7.94 -18.89
N ARG A 53 2.67 -7.88 -19.55
CA ARG A 53 2.27 -6.69 -20.32
C ARG A 53 2.09 -5.46 -19.43
N ALA A 54 1.44 -5.63 -18.28
CA ALA A 54 1.24 -4.56 -17.31
C ALA A 54 2.59 -4.02 -16.80
N PHE A 55 3.53 -4.91 -16.48
CA PHE A 55 4.87 -4.56 -16.02
C PHE A 55 5.61 -3.70 -17.04
N SER A 56 5.61 -4.11 -18.31
CA SER A 56 6.25 -3.34 -19.39
C SER A 56 5.68 -1.92 -19.50
N PHE A 57 4.35 -1.77 -19.42
CA PHE A 57 3.70 -0.47 -19.53
C PHE A 57 3.88 0.39 -18.27
N TYR A 58 3.56 -0.16 -17.10
CA TYR A 58 3.46 0.59 -15.86
C TYR A 58 4.79 1.00 -15.25
N ARG A 59 5.88 0.32 -15.62
CA ARG A 59 7.23 0.79 -15.27
C ARG A 59 7.51 2.14 -15.94
N GLN A 60 7.31 2.23 -17.25
CA GLN A 60 7.50 3.48 -17.99
C GLN A 60 6.49 4.55 -17.56
N TYR A 61 5.21 4.16 -17.40
CA TYR A 61 4.18 5.10 -16.97
C TYR A 61 4.52 5.80 -15.65
N TYR A 62 5.02 5.06 -14.66
CA TYR A 62 5.40 5.61 -13.37
C TYR A 62 6.61 6.54 -13.43
N GLU A 63 7.60 6.24 -14.27
CA GLU A 63 8.75 7.13 -14.50
C GLU A 63 8.30 8.49 -15.05
N GLU A 64 7.30 8.50 -15.93
CA GLU A 64 6.73 9.71 -16.53
C GLU A 64 5.71 10.41 -15.60
N HIS A 65 5.01 9.65 -14.76
CA HIS A 65 3.89 10.12 -13.94
C HIS A 65 3.98 9.56 -12.50
N PRO A 66 5.00 9.96 -11.71
CA PRO A 66 5.17 9.43 -10.37
C PRO A 66 4.01 9.88 -9.47
N SER A 67 3.27 8.90 -8.93
CA SER A 67 2.09 9.14 -8.11
C SER A 67 2.09 8.22 -6.88
N PRO A 68 1.95 8.77 -5.65
CA PRO A 68 1.90 7.96 -4.44
C PRO A 68 0.75 6.93 -4.43
N ALA A 69 -0.42 7.33 -4.95
CA ALA A 69 -1.58 6.45 -5.07
C ALA A 69 -1.32 5.25 -5.99
N PHE A 70 -0.53 5.46 -7.04
CA PHE A 70 -0.12 4.39 -7.94
C PHE A 70 0.72 3.34 -7.20
N VAL A 71 1.67 3.78 -6.37
CA VAL A 71 2.53 2.90 -5.59
C VAL A 71 1.71 2.00 -4.66
N SER A 72 0.69 2.54 -3.96
CA SER A 72 -0.05 1.77 -2.94
C SER A 72 -0.71 0.52 -3.50
N TRP A 73 -1.21 0.56 -4.73
CA TRP A 73 -1.89 -0.58 -5.34
C TRP A 73 -0.93 -1.48 -6.13
N GLN A 74 -0.04 -0.88 -6.91
CA GLN A 74 0.89 -1.64 -7.76
C GLN A 74 1.86 -2.47 -6.92
N ALA A 75 2.38 -1.91 -5.82
CA ALA A 75 3.30 -2.62 -4.94
C ALA A 75 2.66 -3.89 -4.35
N GLN A 76 1.40 -3.82 -3.91
CA GLN A 76 0.69 -4.98 -3.36
C GLN A 76 0.53 -6.09 -4.40
N ALA A 77 0.05 -5.73 -5.60
CA ALA A 77 -0.19 -6.68 -6.68
C ALA A 77 1.11 -7.37 -7.13
N PHE A 78 2.16 -6.58 -7.38
CA PHE A 78 3.44 -7.11 -7.84
C PHE A 78 4.22 -7.83 -6.73
N ALA A 79 4.09 -7.45 -5.46
CA ALA A 79 4.72 -8.18 -4.36
C ALA A 79 4.14 -9.59 -4.23
N LEU A 80 2.82 -9.72 -4.35
CA LEU A 80 2.16 -11.02 -4.36
C LEU A 80 2.62 -11.88 -5.55
N MET A 81 2.59 -11.32 -6.77
CA MET A 81 3.02 -12.05 -7.97
C MET A 81 4.51 -12.40 -7.95
N ALA A 82 5.37 -11.52 -7.44
CA ALA A 82 6.81 -11.80 -7.29
C ALA A 82 7.04 -13.03 -6.40
N ARG A 83 6.31 -13.17 -5.30
CA ARG A 83 6.41 -14.35 -4.42
C ARG A 83 5.88 -15.62 -5.07
N LEU A 84 4.74 -15.54 -5.74
CA LEU A 84 4.09 -16.70 -6.37
C LEU A 84 4.89 -17.24 -7.55
N THR A 85 5.50 -16.35 -8.34
CA THR A 85 6.22 -16.71 -9.57
C THR A 85 7.74 -16.72 -9.42
N LYS A 86 8.26 -16.25 -8.27
CA LYS A 86 9.71 -16.06 -7.99
C LYS A 86 10.41 -15.12 -8.99
N ARG A 87 9.66 -14.20 -9.60
CA ARG A 87 10.15 -13.22 -10.57
C ARG A 87 10.89 -12.09 -9.85
N THR A 88 12.20 -12.00 -10.09
CA THR A 88 13.07 -11.01 -9.42
C THR A 88 12.93 -9.60 -10.01
N ASP A 89 12.53 -9.47 -11.25
CA ASP A 89 12.20 -8.20 -11.89
C ASP A 89 10.94 -7.57 -11.29
N PHE A 90 9.90 -8.36 -11.00
CA PHE A 90 8.74 -7.88 -10.25
C PHE A 90 9.14 -7.45 -8.84
N ALA A 91 10.02 -8.20 -8.17
CA ALA A 91 10.48 -7.81 -6.85
C ALA A 91 11.27 -6.49 -6.86
N ARG A 92 12.20 -6.33 -7.81
CA ARG A 92 12.94 -5.06 -7.98
C ARG A 92 12.01 -3.89 -8.25
N TYR A 93 10.95 -4.11 -9.02
CA TYR A 93 9.96 -3.08 -9.29
C TYR A 93 9.21 -2.65 -8.04
N VAL A 94 8.74 -3.62 -7.22
CA VAL A 94 8.11 -3.33 -5.93
C VAL A 94 9.04 -2.46 -5.08
N PHE A 95 10.30 -2.88 -4.92
CA PHE A 95 11.25 -2.14 -4.10
C PHE A 95 11.51 -0.73 -4.61
N ALA A 96 11.67 -0.54 -5.93
CA ALA A 96 11.83 0.79 -6.51
C ALA A 96 10.66 1.71 -6.14
N LEU A 97 9.42 1.24 -6.35
CA LEU A 97 8.22 2.02 -6.01
C LEU A 97 8.13 2.34 -4.51
N THR A 98 8.40 1.35 -3.65
CA THR A 98 8.25 1.52 -2.20
C THR A 98 9.41 2.29 -1.57
N ASP A 99 10.60 2.24 -2.15
CA ASP A 99 11.74 3.06 -1.72
C ASP A 99 11.45 4.54 -2.00
N ASP A 100 10.98 4.88 -3.21
CA ASP A 100 10.58 6.24 -3.59
C ASP A 100 9.49 6.81 -2.66
N LEU A 101 8.52 5.97 -2.29
CA LEU A 101 7.45 6.37 -1.40
C LEU A 101 7.94 6.54 0.06
N ALA A 102 8.85 5.67 0.51
CA ALA A 102 9.42 5.73 1.85
C ALA A 102 10.25 7.01 2.09
N GLU A 103 10.88 7.57 1.05
CA GLU A 103 11.59 8.86 1.15
C GLU A 103 10.67 10.02 1.55
N LYS A 104 9.36 9.89 1.31
CA LYS A 104 8.35 10.90 1.67
C LYS A 104 7.82 10.73 3.10
N GLN A 105 8.33 9.75 3.85
CA GLN A 105 7.96 9.54 5.25
C GLN A 105 8.54 10.67 6.13
N LEU A 106 7.68 11.21 6.99
CA LEU A 106 8.05 12.23 7.95
C LEU A 106 8.78 11.60 9.14
N THR A 107 9.93 12.17 9.48
CA THR A 107 10.85 11.70 10.51
C THR A 107 11.31 12.90 11.37
N PRO A 108 11.96 12.66 12.52
CA PRO A 108 12.55 13.75 13.29
C PRO A 108 13.55 14.61 12.50
N GLY A 109 14.21 14.04 11.49
CA GLY A 109 15.21 14.73 10.67
C GLY A 109 14.64 15.68 9.61
N ASN A 110 13.39 15.48 9.17
CA ASN A 110 12.76 16.29 8.10
C ASN A 110 11.42 16.94 8.52
N CYS A 111 10.93 16.67 9.73
CA CYS A 111 9.66 17.18 10.21
C CYS A 111 9.77 17.63 11.67
N ARG A 112 9.55 18.92 11.92
CA ARG A 112 9.61 19.50 13.28
C ARG A 112 8.42 19.16 14.19
N TRP A 113 7.36 18.57 13.64
CA TRP A 113 6.12 18.27 14.37
C TRP A 113 6.04 16.78 14.72
N PRO A 114 6.27 16.40 16.00
CA PRO A 114 6.32 14.98 16.40
C PRO A 114 5.05 14.20 16.11
N GLU A 115 3.90 14.87 16.09
CA GLU A 115 2.60 14.27 15.81
C GLU A 115 2.51 13.76 14.37
N LEU A 116 3.27 14.36 13.45
CA LEU A 116 3.29 13.98 12.05
C LEU A 116 4.28 12.85 11.72
N TRP A 117 5.17 12.48 12.66
CA TRP A 117 6.17 11.45 12.43
C TRP A 117 5.54 10.10 12.07
N GLY A 118 6.13 9.45 11.08
CA GLY A 118 5.67 8.21 10.45
C GLY A 118 4.59 8.39 9.40
N GLY A 119 3.92 9.54 9.38
CA GLY A 119 3.03 9.92 8.28
C GLY A 119 3.80 10.10 6.98
N VAL A 120 3.17 9.84 5.85
CA VAL A 120 3.80 10.05 4.53
C VAL A 120 3.24 11.32 3.91
N ALA A 121 4.11 12.31 3.66
CA ALA A 121 3.78 13.60 3.08
C ALA A 121 3.89 13.54 1.56
N ALA A 122 3.05 12.71 0.93
CA ALA A 122 3.28 12.27 -0.43
C ALA A 122 2.92 13.32 -1.51
N TYR A 123 2.00 14.24 -1.20
CA TYR A 123 1.51 15.27 -2.14
C TYR A 123 1.94 16.69 -1.79
N ALA A 124 2.25 16.96 -0.52
CA ALA A 124 2.72 18.25 -0.04
C ALA A 124 3.50 18.08 1.26
N GLU A 125 4.60 18.83 1.40
CA GLU A 125 5.43 18.81 2.61
C GLU A 125 4.59 19.05 3.87
N GLY A 126 4.86 18.25 4.91
CA GLY A 126 4.18 18.36 6.20
C GLY A 126 2.69 18.00 6.17
N ARG A 127 2.14 17.51 5.05
CA ARG A 127 0.74 17.06 4.97
C ARG A 127 0.66 15.54 4.90
N ALA A 128 0.72 14.91 6.07
CA ALA A 128 0.40 13.49 6.22
C ALA A 128 -1.04 13.31 6.72
N GLY A 129 -1.67 12.24 6.24
CA GLY A 129 -3.03 11.89 6.59
C GLY A 129 -3.32 10.41 6.36
N VAL A 130 -4.60 10.08 6.26
CA VAL A 130 -5.11 8.71 6.17
C VAL A 130 -4.60 7.94 4.95
N ALA A 131 -4.15 8.62 3.89
CA ALA A 131 -3.46 7.97 2.77
C ALA A 131 -2.24 7.14 3.23
N THR A 132 -1.62 7.50 4.36
CA THR A 132 -0.57 6.69 5.01
C THR A 132 -1.02 5.26 5.29
N ALA A 133 -2.31 5.02 5.53
CA ALA A 133 -2.84 3.67 5.73
C ALA A 133 -2.76 2.81 4.47
N ALA A 134 -3.06 3.37 3.29
CA ALA A 134 -2.90 2.67 2.01
C ALA A 134 -1.39 2.45 1.70
N TYR A 135 -0.53 3.42 2.00
CA TYR A 135 0.92 3.27 1.84
C TYR A 135 1.50 2.21 2.80
N LEU A 136 0.94 2.10 4.01
CA LEU A 136 1.31 1.07 4.98
C LEU A 136 1.06 -0.33 4.45
N GLU A 137 -0.01 -0.55 3.67
CA GLU A 137 -0.26 -1.83 3.00
C GLU A 137 0.88 -2.19 2.05
N ALA A 138 1.32 -1.23 1.22
CA ALA A 138 2.44 -1.42 0.30
C ALA A 138 3.77 -1.67 1.03
N PHE A 139 4.08 -0.90 2.08
CA PHE A 139 5.29 -1.10 2.87
C PHE A 139 5.31 -2.46 3.57
N ALA A 140 4.17 -2.92 4.09
CA ALA A 140 4.06 -4.22 4.73
C ALA A 140 4.27 -5.37 3.73
N ASP A 141 3.72 -5.26 2.52
CA ASP A 141 3.92 -6.26 1.46
C ASP A 141 5.38 -6.27 0.95
N ALA A 142 6.02 -5.10 0.85
CA ALA A 142 7.44 -4.99 0.53
C ALA A 142 8.33 -5.61 1.62
N LEU A 143 8.00 -5.42 2.89
CA LEU A 143 8.70 -6.06 4.01
C LEU A 143 8.55 -7.59 3.94
N GLU A 144 7.35 -8.11 3.69
CA GLU A 144 7.16 -9.56 3.51
C GLU A 144 7.95 -10.11 2.32
N LEU A 145 7.99 -9.36 1.21
CA LEU A 145 8.77 -9.73 0.03
C LEU A 145 10.28 -9.72 0.31
N ALA A 146 10.80 -8.70 1.00
CA ALA A 146 12.21 -8.62 1.38
C ALA A 146 12.62 -9.82 2.25
N ARG A 147 11.77 -10.20 3.21
CA ARG A 147 11.99 -11.41 4.02
C ARG A 147 11.95 -12.68 3.19
N PHE A 148 10.99 -12.81 2.28
CA PHE A 148 10.89 -13.96 1.38
C PHE A 148 12.16 -14.13 0.54
N LEU A 149 12.80 -13.02 0.15
CA LEU A 149 14.05 -13.00 -0.62
C LEU A 149 15.31 -13.05 0.25
N ASN A 150 15.18 -13.05 1.58
CA ASN A 150 16.29 -12.96 2.55
C ASN A 150 17.17 -11.71 2.36
N ASP A 151 16.58 -10.58 1.98
CA ASP A 151 17.27 -9.28 1.85
C ASP A 151 17.30 -8.56 3.20
N ALA A 152 18.33 -8.82 4.00
CA ALA A 152 18.43 -8.32 5.38
C ALA A 152 18.43 -6.78 5.48
N GLU A 153 19.08 -6.09 4.53
CA GLU A 153 19.16 -4.63 4.51
C GLU A 153 17.77 -4.02 4.29
N ARG A 154 17.02 -4.52 3.30
CA ARG A 154 15.64 -4.07 3.06
C ARG A 154 14.70 -4.43 4.20
N VAL A 155 14.90 -5.58 4.84
CA VAL A 155 14.10 -5.97 6.02
C VAL A 155 14.26 -4.95 7.13
N GLU A 156 15.49 -4.61 7.51
CA GLU A 156 15.75 -3.61 8.57
C GLU A 156 15.13 -2.25 8.22
N ARG A 157 15.34 -1.77 6.98
CA ARG A 157 14.79 -0.51 6.51
C ARG A 157 13.25 -0.51 6.54
N TYR A 158 12.60 -1.52 5.97
CA TYR A 158 11.14 -1.55 5.91
C TYR A 158 10.48 -1.83 7.25
N GLU A 159 11.13 -2.53 8.19
CA GLU A 159 10.60 -2.68 9.56
C GLU A 159 10.42 -1.31 10.22
N GLU A 160 11.39 -0.42 10.09
CA GLU A 160 11.30 0.94 10.65
C GLU A 160 10.22 1.77 9.94
N VAL A 161 10.17 1.72 8.60
CA VAL A 161 9.16 2.43 7.80
C VAL A 161 7.75 1.97 8.18
N VAL A 162 7.51 0.66 8.24
CA VAL A 162 6.21 0.05 8.61
C VAL A 162 5.84 0.42 10.05
N ARG A 163 6.77 0.32 11.00
CA ARG A 163 6.50 0.65 12.41
C ARG A 163 6.08 2.10 12.60
N ARG A 164 6.78 3.03 11.95
CA ARG A 164 6.45 4.46 12.00
C ARG A 164 5.10 4.77 11.36
N ALA A 165 4.84 4.23 10.17
CA ALA A 165 3.57 4.40 9.47
C ALA A 165 2.39 3.81 10.26
N ALA A 166 2.55 2.60 10.84
CA ALA A 166 1.54 1.99 11.70
C ALA A 166 1.23 2.86 12.94
N ARG A 167 2.26 3.36 13.63
CA ARG A 167 2.10 4.30 14.75
C ARG A 167 1.31 5.54 14.31
N PHE A 168 1.64 6.11 13.16
CA PHE A 168 0.94 7.29 12.64
C PHE A 168 -0.53 6.98 12.35
N VAL A 169 -0.83 5.86 11.69
CA VAL A 169 -2.21 5.46 11.34
C VAL A 169 -3.04 5.23 12.60
N MET A 170 -2.49 4.55 13.62
CA MET A 170 -3.19 4.33 14.90
C MET A 170 -3.60 5.63 15.59
N GLN A 171 -2.84 6.71 15.42
CA GLN A 171 -3.13 7.99 16.04
C GLN A 171 -4.33 8.71 15.39
N LEU A 172 -4.68 8.37 14.14
CA LEU A 172 -5.82 8.97 13.44
C LEU A 172 -7.17 8.47 13.98
N GLN A 173 -7.16 7.40 14.79
CA GLN A 173 -8.37 6.90 15.43
C GLN A 173 -8.99 7.99 16.32
N VAL A 174 -10.29 8.20 16.19
CA VAL A 174 -11.07 9.07 17.10
C VAL A 174 -11.24 8.34 18.44
N ARG A 175 -10.69 8.93 19.50
CA ARG A 175 -10.82 8.37 20.86
C ARG A 175 -11.98 9.02 21.62
N PRO A 176 -12.58 8.32 22.61
CA PRO A 176 -13.67 8.88 23.42
C PRO A 176 -13.35 10.25 24.02
N GLU A 177 -12.13 10.43 24.53
CA GLU A 177 -11.65 11.67 25.15
C GLU A 177 -11.50 12.84 24.15
N GLU A 178 -11.45 12.57 22.85
CA GLU A 178 -11.31 13.57 21.79
C GLU A 178 -12.64 13.93 21.12
N ALA A 179 -13.73 13.23 21.45
CA ALA A 179 -14.99 13.34 20.71
C ALA A 179 -15.94 14.43 21.25
N TYR A 180 -15.54 15.22 22.25
CA TYR A 180 -16.40 16.19 22.96
C TYR A 180 -17.01 17.28 22.05
N PHE A 181 -16.38 17.60 20.92
CA PHE A 181 -16.86 18.59 19.95
C PHE A 181 -17.58 17.96 18.74
N ILE A 182 -17.63 16.63 18.66
CA ILE A 182 -18.27 15.91 17.56
C ILE A 182 -19.77 15.79 17.85
N ARG A 183 -20.60 16.07 16.85
CA ARG A 183 -22.08 16.05 17.00
C ARG A 183 -22.63 14.71 17.49
N SER A 184 -22.05 13.60 17.03
CA SER A 184 -22.44 12.25 17.42
C SER A 184 -21.21 11.44 17.82
N PRO A 185 -20.72 11.58 19.07
CA PRO A 185 -19.50 10.91 19.53
C PRO A 185 -19.57 9.39 19.38
N GLN A 186 -20.71 8.79 19.68
CA GLN A 186 -20.94 7.34 19.59
C GLN A 186 -20.75 6.77 18.18
N ASP A 187 -20.99 7.57 17.13
CA ASP A 187 -20.81 7.14 15.74
C ASP A 187 -19.39 7.39 15.23
N ALA A 188 -18.64 8.26 15.90
CA ALA A 188 -17.30 8.68 15.49
C ALA A 188 -16.19 7.91 16.19
N VAL A 189 -16.38 7.53 17.46
CA VAL A 189 -15.38 6.81 18.25
C VAL A 189 -14.97 5.51 17.56
N GLY A 190 -13.66 5.29 17.46
CA GLY A 190 -13.07 4.17 16.74
C GLY A 190 -12.90 4.41 15.24
N GLY A 191 -13.59 5.40 14.66
CA GLY A 191 -13.42 5.82 13.27
C GLY A 191 -12.05 6.44 13.00
N ILE A 192 -11.64 6.45 11.73
CA ILE A 192 -10.34 6.96 11.29
C ILE A 192 -10.52 8.29 10.55
N ARG A 193 -9.93 9.36 11.10
CA ARG A 193 -10.02 10.71 10.53
C ARG A 193 -9.06 10.90 9.35
N THR A 194 -9.42 11.79 8.42
CA THR A 194 -8.57 12.11 7.25
C THR A 194 -7.18 12.59 7.63
N SER A 195 -7.06 13.44 8.66
CA SER A 195 -5.78 13.92 9.19
C SER A 195 -5.96 14.43 10.62
N LEU A 196 -4.86 14.74 11.31
CA LEU A 196 -4.90 15.32 12.66
C LEU A 196 -5.76 16.59 12.76
N THR A 197 -5.91 17.32 11.65
CA THR A 197 -6.65 18.60 11.60
C THR A 197 -8.00 18.51 10.89
N LEU A 198 -8.32 17.37 10.27
CA LEU A 198 -9.56 17.16 9.52
C LEU A 198 -10.28 15.90 10.01
N ASN A 199 -11.34 16.10 10.80
CA ASN A 199 -12.16 15.05 11.40
C ASN A 199 -13.20 14.45 10.43
N LEU A 200 -12.91 14.45 9.12
CA LEU A 200 -13.75 13.79 8.13
C LEU A 200 -13.56 12.27 8.25
N LEU A 201 -14.67 11.54 8.39
CA LEU A 201 -14.72 10.09 8.47
C LEU A 201 -15.32 9.54 7.18
N ARG A 202 -14.68 8.52 6.60
CA ARG A 202 -15.15 7.80 5.43
C ARG A 202 -14.89 6.31 5.59
N ILE A 203 -15.65 5.48 4.90
CA ILE A 203 -15.56 4.03 5.03
C ILE A 203 -14.20 3.47 4.57
N ASP A 204 -13.64 4.04 3.50
CA ASP A 204 -12.33 3.69 2.95
C ASP A 204 -11.19 4.00 3.93
N HIS A 205 -11.30 5.05 4.75
CA HIS A 205 -10.32 5.33 5.80
C HIS A 205 -10.20 4.18 6.80
N CYS A 206 -11.35 3.70 7.29
CA CYS A 206 -11.40 2.59 8.23
C CYS A 206 -10.92 1.29 7.58
N GLN A 207 -11.30 1.05 6.32
CA GLN A 207 -10.85 -0.12 5.57
C GLN A 207 -9.32 -0.14 5.42
N HIS A 208 -8.71 0.92 4.91
CA HIS A 208 -7.26 0.97 4.73
C HIS A 208 -6.51 0.89 6.05
N ALA A 209 -6.99 1.57 7.09
CA ALA A 209 -6.37 1.50 8.41
C ALA A 209 -6.41 0.08 8.97
N LEU A 210 -7.57 -0.60 8.88
CA LEU A 210 -7.71 -1.97 9.36
C LEU A 210 -6.79 -2.92 8.58
N VAL A 211 -6.83 -2.89 7.25
CA VAL A 211 -6.02 -3.77 6.39
C VAL A 211 -4.53 -3.48 6.58
N GLY A 212 -4.12 -2.21 6.52
CA GLY A 212 -2.74 -1.79 6.72
C GLY A 212 -2.18 -2.19 8.08
N LEU A 213 -2.95 -2.01 9.17
CA LEU A 213 -2.50 -2.40 10.51
C LEU A 213 -2.44 -3.93 10.70
N LEU A 214 -3.36 -4.69 10.10
CA LEU A 214 -3.30 -6.16 10.11
C LEU A 214 -2.07 -6.68 9.35
N LYS A 215 -1.81 -6.13 8.16
CA LYS A 215 -0.60 -6.42 7.39
C LYS A 215 0.65 -6.04 8.16
N ALA A 216 0.69 -4.85 8.76
CA ALA A 216 1.81 -4.40 9.59
C ALA A 216 2.05 -5.33 10.79
N ARG A 217 1.01 -5.80 11.49
CA ARG A 217 1.16 -6.78 12.57
C ARG A 217 1.83 -8.05 12.07
N ARG A 218 1.33 -8.61 10.96
CA ARG A 218 1.85 -9.85 10.39
C ARG A 218 3.30 -9.69 9.89
N ALA A 219 3.58 -8.56 9.24
CA ALA A 219 4.88 -8.25 8.69
C ALA A 219 5.90 -7.88 9.78
N LEU A 220 5.52 -7.25 10.90
CA LEU A 220 6.47 -6.94 11.99
C LEU A 220 6.66 -8.12 12.95
N PHE A 221 5.58 -8.86 13.23
CA PHE A 221 5.56 -9.95 14.20
C PHE A 221 5.10 -11.24 13.51
N PRO A 222 5.95 -11.86 12.68
CA PRO A 222 5.60 -13.10 12.00
C PRO A 222 5.34 -14.18 13.05
N ASP A 223 4.32 -15.00 12.83
CA ASP A 223 4.02 -16.09 13.74
C ASP A 223 5.22 -17.07 13.75
N ILE A 224 5.83 -17.23 14.93
CA ILE A 224 6.91 -18.21 15.12
C ILE A 224 6.33 -19.60 14.83
N PRO A 225 6.91 -20.39 13.90
CA PRO A 225 6.46 -21.75 13.66
C PRO A 225 6.43 -22.53 14.97
N THR A 226 5.36 -23.30 15.21
CA THR A 226 5.10 -24.01 16.48
C THR A 226 6.27 -24.88 16.94
N ALA A 227 7.14 -25.32 16.02
CA ALA A 227 8.36 -26.09 16.31
C ALA A 227 9.46 -25.31 17.08
N ALA A 228 9.45 -23.97 17.04
CA ALA A 228 10.45 -23.14 17.74
C ALA A 228 9.97 -22.67 19.13
N ARG A 229 8.73 -23.01 19.54
CA ARG A 229 8.20 -22.73 20.89
C ARG A 229 8.55 -23.81 21.93
N ALA A 230 9.21 -24.90 21.51
CA ALA A 230 9.55 -26.05 22.35
C ALA A 230 11.05 -26.14 22.66
N ARG A 231 11.78 -25.02 22.65
CA ARG A 231 13.17 -24.93 23.14
C ARG A 231 13.27 -23.91 24.26
#